data_AF-A0A519VLK2-F1
#
_entry.id   AF-A0A519VLK2-F1
#
_cell.length_a   1.000
_cell.length_b   1.000
_cell.length_c   1.000
_cell.angle_alpha   90.00
_cell.angle_beta   90.00
_cell.angle_gamma   90.00
#
_symmetry.space_group_name_H-M   'P 1'
#
loop_
_entity.id
_entity.type
_entity.pdbx_description
1 polymer ?
#
loop_
_entity_poly.entity_id
_entity_poly.type
_entity_poly.pdbx_seq_one_letter_code
_entity_poly.pdbx_strand_id
1 'polypeptide(L)'
;MKPIFSFFITLLIFSNVSIAQQNQVFVIPANKAYAEPFAPGRPGVSIPVGYPENKGIVSNWRDQTKSVVWYLYQKNGSYDFSFNNIVDEGKTLEFELTVTPTYPIAGFKNLKKKLVFKGNGKPDSLFVANIVVPNTGYFRYELKPIANPQSAIKINSLVFKSLQPNGQVNQTDYQSSPSVHLSFSTTAPTTKSYNWIYQEILVPKGADPLATYYMSLGFYRGYMGIQTNSPTERRVLFSVWDSKDAENDKSITKQDFVSFVDKDEATTINTFGGEGTGGQSYVKTADWKTDEPVKFIMNVRAAENNSVLLSAWYQLKGQDWKYVATWRAPKEHRMFDGFYSFIENYGHTNGQLRREAYYYNAWGKEATTGKWMNFNKVRFSNTDGKVGQRVDFEQGVSPKFADRFYMASGGYTPTIKNVNEIPLSSKSFNIDLKPFEDRVLLALKNEAGNQEKFKKNK
;
A
#
# COMPACT_ATOMS: atom_id res chain seq x y z
N MET A 1 -41.89 -32.74 -63.34
CA MET A 1 -42.58 -31.44 -63.53
C MET A 1 -41.76 -30.35 -62.86
N LYS A 2 -41.40 -29.31 -63.61
CA LYS A 2 -40.47 -28.24 -63.23
C LYS A 2 -40.99 -27.42 -62.04
N PRO A 3 -40.14 -26.96 -61.11
CA PRO A 3 -40.49 -25.82 -60.28
C PRO A 3 -40.14 -24.52 -61.00
N ILE A 4 -41.07 -23.58 -60.88
CA ILE A 4 -41.10 -22.24 -61.46
C ILE A 4 -40.09 -21.35 -60.75
N PHE A 5 -39.21 -20.70 -61.51
CA PHE A 5 -38.39 -19.58 -61.05
C PHE A 5 -39.32 -18.37 -60.80
N SER A 6 -39.47 -17.95 -59.54
CA SER A 6 -40.12 -16.70 -59.20
C SER A 6 -39.06 -15.66 -58.85
N PHE A 7 -39.01 -14.61 -59.66
CA PHE A 7 -38.12 -13.46 -59.52
C PHE A 7 -38.72 -12.52 -58.48
N PHE A 8 -38.13 -12.44 -57.28
CA PHE A 8 -38.45 -11.38 -56.31
C PHE A 8 -37.33 -10.35 -56.29
N ILE A 9 -37.60 -9.21 -56.92
CA ILE A 9 -36.79 -7.99 -56.80
C ILE A 9 -36.92 -7.51 -55.35
N THR A 10 -35.84 -7.64 -54.57
CA THR A 10 -35.78 -7.06 -53.23
C THR A 10 -35.30 -5.62 -53.36
N LEU A 11 -36.21 -4.67 -53.14
CA LEU A 11 -35.93 -3.25 -53.10
C LEU A 11 -35.09 -2.96 -51.83
N LEU A 12 -33.80 -2.67 -51.99
CA LEU A 12 -32.92 -2.24 -50.89
C LEU A 12 -33.27 -0.80 -50.51
N ILE A 13 -34.11 -0.64 -49.48
CA ILE A 13 -34.31 0.63 -48.80
C ILE A 13 -33.10 0.81 -47.87
N PHE A 14 -32.13 1.64 -48.28
CA PHE A 14 -31.12 2.16 -47.36
C PHE A 14 -31.80 3.13 -46.41
N SER A 15 -32.28 2.62 -45.27
CA SER A 15 -32.57 3.47 -44.13
C SER A 15 -31.24 3.93 -43.55
N ASN A 16 -30.90 5.20 -43.77
CA ASN A 16 -29.89 5.91 -42.99
C ASN A 16 -30.39 5.99 -41.53
N VAL A 17 -30.17 4.92 -40.78
CA VAL A 17 -30.27 4.97 -39.32
C VAL A 17 -29.04 5.75 -38.85
N SER A 18 -29.22 7.05 -38.64
CA SER A 18 -28.34 7.80 -37.76
C SER A 18 -28.38 7.09 -36.41
N ILE A 19 -27.34 6.32 -36.09
CA ILE A 19 -27.15 5.80 -34.74
C ILE A 19 -26.90 7.04 -33.89
N ALA A 20 -27.95 7.50 -33.21
CA ALA A 20 -27.82 8.55 -32.21
C ALA A 20 -26.76 8.08 -31.20
N GLN A 21 -25.63 8.76 -31.20
CA GLN A 21 -24.46 8.38 -30.43
C GLN A 21 -24.81 8.54 -28.94
N GLN A 22 -24.91 7.43 -28.22
CA GLN A 22 -25.39 7.45 -26.85
C GLN A 22 -24.28 8.03 -25.95
N ASN A 23 -24.51 9.24 -25.42
CA ASN A 23 -23.63 9.84 -24.42
C ASN A 23 -23.54 8.91 -23.20
N GLN A 24 -22.33 8.43 -22.90
CA GLN A 24 -22.10 7.54 -21.77
C GLN A 24 -22.17 8.30 -20.44
N VAL A 25 -22.91 7.78 -19.48
CA VAL A 25 -23.04 8.34 -18.13
C VAL A 25 -22.25 7.49 -17.14
N PHE A 26 -21.40 8.13 -16.34
CA PHE A 26 -20.61 7.51 -15.28
C PHE A 26 -21.12 8.00 -13.93
N VAL A 27 -21.47 7.07 -13.05
CA VAL A 27 -21.91 7.37 -11.68
C VAL A 27 -20.83 6.90 -10.73
N ILE A 28 -20.19 7.84 -10.05
CA ILE A 28 -19.11 7.60 -9.10
C ILE A 28 -19.67 7.61 -7.68
N PRO A 29 -19.62 6.49 -6.93
CA PRO A 29 -20.08 6.45 -5.55
C PRO A 29 -19.34 7.45 -4.67
N ALA A 30 -20.08 8.19 -3.83
CA ALA A 30 -19.49 9.22 -2.98
C ALA A 30 -18.53 8.65 -1.93
N ASN A 31 -18.70 7.39 -1.50
CA ASN A 31 -17.84 6.70 -0.54
C ASN A 31 -16.42 6.38 -1.05
N LYS A 32 -16.10 6.69 -2.32
CA LYS A 32 -14.75 6.53 -2.89
C LYS A 32 -13.83 7.74 -2.66
N ALA A 33 -14.26 8.70 -1.84
CA ALA A 33 -13.49 9.89 -1.47
C ALA A 33 -12.56 9.68 -0.26
N TYR A 34 -11.76 10.70 0.03
CA TYR A 34 -11.01 10.84 1.27
C TYR A 34 -11.45 12.12 2.00
N ALA A 35 -11.32 12.10 3.33
CA ALA A 35 -11.47 13.30 4.14
C ALA A 35 -10.10 13.99 4.25
N GLU A 36 -10.03 15.26 3.86
CA GLU A 36 -8.78 16.03 3.86
C GLU A 36 -8.91 17.31 4.69
N PRO A 37 -7.88 17.71 5.47
CA PRO A 37 -6.66 16.94 5.75
C PRO A 37 -6.96 15.67 6.54
N PHE A 38 -6.21 14.60 6.25
CA PHE A 38 -6.35 13.32 6.96
C PHE A 38 -6.05 13.50 8.45
N ALA A 39 -6.91 12.94 9.31
CA ALA A 39 -6.69 12.87 10.75
C ALA A 39 -7.23 11.55 11.30
N PRO A 40 -6.44 10.78 12.08
CA PRO A 40 -6.92 9.54 12.67
C PRO A 40 -8.05 9.83 13.67
N GLY A 41 -9.13 9.03 13.64
CA GLY A 41 -10.23 9.06 14.62
C GLY A 41 -11.16 10.28 14.61
N ARG A 42 -10.82 11.38 13.91
CA ARG A 42 -11.66 12.59 13.82
C ARG A 42 -11.85 13.01 12.36
N PRO A 43 -12.70 12.31 11.59
CA PRO A 43 -12.81 12.60 10.17
C PRO A 43 -13.63 13.87 9.88
N GLY A 44 -14.45 14.36 10.82
CA GLY A 44 -15.29 15.57 10.67
C GLY A 44 -16.40 15.48 9.61
N VAL A 45 -16.34 14.43 8.79
CA VAL A 45 -17.32 13.98 7.80
C VAL A 45 -17.29 12.45 7.79
N SER A 46 -18.43 11.80 7.59
CA SER A 46 -18.51 10.36 7.45
C SER A 46 -18.35 9.97 5.99
N ILE A 47 -17.28 9.22 5.69
CA ILE A 47 -17.02 8.60 4.39
C ILE A 47 -16.84 7.11 4.66
N PRO A 48 -17.85 6.25 4.38
CA PRO A 48 -17.71 4.80 4.54
C PRO A 48 -16.53 4.27 3.72
N VAL A 49 -15.78 3.31 4.26
CA VAL A 49 -14.72 2.63 3.50
C VAL A 49 -15.38 1.83 2.38
N GLY A 50 -15.15 2.21 1.13
CA GLY A 50 -15.81 1.64 -0.03
C GLY A 50 -15.21 0.34 -0.52
N TYR A 51 -14.66 -0.52 0.36
CA TYR A 51 -14.00 -1.74 -0.07
C TYR A 51 -14.83 -3.00 0.17
N PRO A 52 -15.11 -3.83 -0.87
CA PRO A 52 -15.22 -3.48 -2.30
C PRO A 52 -16.56 -2.78 -2.61
N GLU A 53 -17.29 -2.36 -1.59
CA GLU A 53 -18.65 -1.87 -1.71
C GLU A 53 -18.74 -0.53 -2.45
N ASN A 54 -19.43 -0.54 -3.60
CA ASN A 54 -19.88 0.66 -4.30
C ASN A 54 -21.19 1.21 -3.70
N LYS A 55 -21.33 1.10 -2.38
CA LYS A 55 -22.52 1.51 -1.63
C LYS A 55 -22.06 2.29 -0.40
N GLY A 56 -22.51 3.53 -0.28
CA GLY A 56 -22.16 4.39 0.83
C GLY A 56 -22.32 5.85 0.44
N ILE A 57 -22.83 6.64 1.38
CA ILE A 57 -23.05 8.07 1.20
C ILE A 57 -22.07 8.86 2.06
N VAL A 58 -21.61 9.98 1.54
CA VAL A 58 -20.96 10.99 2.36
C VAL A 58 -22.06 11.65 3.20
N SER A 59 -21.86 11.70 4.51
CA SER A 59 -22.88 12.18 5.45
C SER A 59 -22.22 12.70 6.73
N ASN A 60 -23.02 13.19 7.69
CA ASN A 60 -22.52 13.68 8.98
C ASN A 60 -21.37 14.68 8.83
N TRP A 61 -21.46 15.55 7.82
CA TRP A 61 -20.46 16.58 7.56
C TRP A 61 -20.66 17.73 8.53
N ARG A 62 -19.78 17.78 9.55
CA ARG A 62 -19.93 18.61 10.75
C ARG A 62 -18.71 19.45 11.07
N ASP A 63 -17.69 19.39 10.20
CA ASP A 63 -16.44 20.12 10.34
C ASP A 63 -16.17 20.92 9.06
N GLN A 64 -16.16 22.24 9.19
CA GLN A 64 -15.90 23.15 8.06
C GLN A 64 -14.45 23.09 7.56
N THR A 65 -13.54 22.54 8.35
CA THR A 65 -12.12 22.41 7.99
C THR A 65 -11.83 21.16 7.17
N LYS A 66 -12.82 20.26 7.03
CA LYS A 66 -12.70 19.00 6.31
C LYS A 66 -13.31 19.10 4.93
N SER A 67 -12.48 18.87 3.93
CA SER A 67 -12.89 18.65 2.55
C SER A 67 -13.20 17.17 2.31
N VAL A 68 -14.09 16.91 1.35
CA VAL A 68 -14.28 15.58 0.77
C VAL A 68 -13.67 15.59 -0.63
N VAL A 69 -12.76 14.65 -0.88
CA VAL A 69 -11.90 14.69 -2.06
C VAL A 69 -11.96 13.37 -2.82
N TRP A 70 -12.33 13.44 -4.10
CA TRP A 70 -12.29 12.30 -5.02
C TRP A 70 -11.10 12.42 -5.97
N TYR A 71 -10.42 11.30 -6.17
CA TYR A 71 -9.35 11.17 -7.15
C TYR A 71 -9.84 10.26 -8.26
N LEU A 72 -10.09 10.81 -9.44
CA LEU A 72 -10.73 10.13 -10.55
C LEU A 72 -9.76 10.02 -11.72
N TYR A 73 -9.67 8.84 -12.32
CA TYR A 73 -8.94 8.65 -13.56
C TYR A 73 -9.87 8.92 -14.74
N GLN A 74 -9.56 9.93 -15.54
CA GLN A 74 -10.40 10.34 -16.67
C GLN A 74 -9.64 10.24 -17.98
N LYS A 75 -10.30 9.72 -19.01
CA LYS A 75 -9.81 9.82 -20.37
C LYS A 75 -9.97 11.24 -20.90
N ASN A 76 -9.13 11.63 -21.86
CA ASN A 76 -9.35 12.84 -22.65
C ASN A 76 -10.82 12.94 -23.07
N GLY A 77 -11.40 14.13 -22.91
CA GLY A 77 -12.73 14.46 -23.38
C GLY A 77 -13.45 15.55 -22.60
N SER A 78 -14.70 15.81 -22.98
CA SER A 78 -15.57 16.77 -22.31
C SER A 78 -16.69 16.04 -21.56
N TYR A 79 -16.93 16.43 -20.30
CA TYR A 79 -17.86 15.78 -19.39
C TYR A 79 -18.74 16.80 -18.68
N ASP A 80 -20.06 16.67 -18.81
CA ASP A 80 -20.99 17.40 -17.95
C ASP A 80 -20.99 16.76 -16.56
N PHE A 81 -20.66 17.55 -15.54
CA PHE A 81 -20.49 17.10 -14.17
C PHE A 81 -21.62 17.61 -13.27
N SER A 82 -22.22 16.72 -12.49
CA SER A 82 -23.22 16.99 -11.46
C SER A 82 -22.95 16.23 -10.16
N PHE A 83 -23.49 16.72 -9.04
CA PHE A 83 -23.62 15.95 -7.80
C PHE A 83 -25.04 15.43 -7.64
N ASN A 84 -25.20 14.21 -7.16
CA ASN A 84 -26.46 13.74 -6.59
C ASN A 84 -26.41 13.86 -5.07
N ASN A 85 -27.37 14.55 -4.49
CA ASN A 85 -27.36 14.94 -3.09
C ASN A 85 -28.75 14.89 -2.45
N ILE A 86 -28.77 14.98 -1.12
CA ILE A 86 -29.96 15.27 -0.32
C ILE A 86 -29.55 16.37 0.66
N VAL A 87 -30.34 17.43 0.75
CA VAL A 87 -30.13 18.54 1.69
C VAL A 87 -31.41 18.71 2.49
N ASP A 88 -31.27 18.86 3.81
CA ASP A 88 -32.41 18.99 4.72
C ASP A 88 -33.31 20.17 4.33
N GLU A 89 -34.61 19.99 4.48
CA GLU A 89 -35.61 20.99 4.07
C GLU A 89 -35.33 22.37 4.70
N GLY A 90 -35.40 23.41 3.87
CA GLY A 90 -35.18 24.80 4.29
C GLY A 90 -33.72 25.19 4.51
N LYS A 91 -32.76 24.26 4.36
CA LYS A 91 -31.32 24.59 4.44
C LYS A 91 -30.79 25.08 3.11
N THR A 92 -29.90 26.06 3.17
CA THR A 92 -29.08 26.51 2.03
C THR A 92 -27.62 26.44 2.47
N LEU A 93 -26.82 25.67 1.75
CA LEU A 93 -25.43 25.40 2.11
C LEU A 93 -24.50 25.82 0.98
N GLU A 94 -23.40 26.47 1.33
CA GLU A 94 -22.41 26.94 0.37
C GLU A 94 -21.14 26.11 0.47
N PHE A 95 -20.64 25.69 -0.68
CA PHE A 95 -19.40 24.93 -0.81
C PHE A 95 -18.51 25.57 -1.87
N GLU A 96 -17.21 25.36 -1.75
CA GLU A 96 -16.22 25.61 -2.79
C GLU A 96 -15.82 24.28 -3.41
N LEU A 97 -15.99 24.15 -4.72
CA LEU A 97 -15.45 23.06 -5.51
C LEU A 97 -14.15 23.50 -6.17
N THR A 98 -13.09 22.72 -6.00
CA THR A 98 -11.83 22.86 -6.73
C THR A 98 -11.54 21.58 -7.52
N VAL A 99 -11.25 21.70 -8.82
CA VAL A 99 -10.84 20.59 -9.69
C VAL A 99 -9.47 20.90 -10.29
N THR A 100 -8.50 20.03 -10.04
CA THR A 100 -7.11 20.15 -10.50
C THR A 100 -6.59 18.81 -11.00
N PRO A 101 -5.58 18.77 -11.88
CA PRO A 101 -4.86 17.53 -12.12
C PRO A 101 -4.00 17.22 -10.89
N THR A 102 -3.74 15.94 -10.64
CA THR A 102 -2.93 15.46 -9.49
C THR A 102 -1.42 15.60 -9.73
N TYR A 103 -1.03 15.77 -10.99
CA TYR A 103 0.31 16.07 -11.48
C TYR A 103 0.18 17.05 -12.65
N PRO A 104 1.26 17.73 -13.09
CA PRO A 104 1.18 18.66 -14.21
C PRO A 104 0.60 17.99 -15.47
N ILE A 105 -0.53 18.50 -15.96
CA ILE A 105 -1.16 18.09 -17.22
C ILE A 105 -1.31 19.33 -18.09
N ALA A 106 -0.58 19.35 -19.21
CA ALA A 106 -0.61 20.46 -20.15
C ALA A 106 -2.03 20.73 -20.67
N GLY A 107 -2.43 22.00 -20.69
CA GLY A 107 -3.70 22.47 -21.22
C GLY A 107 -4.91 22.31 -20.30
N PHE A 108 -4.79 21.68 -19.12
CA PHE A 108 -5.94 21.57 -18.21
C PHE A 108 -6.19 22.92 -17.53
N LYS A 109 -7.44 23.38 -17.56
CA LYS A 109 -7.87 24.61 -16.88
C LYS A 109 -8.46 24.24 -15.53
N ASN A 110 -7.75 24.58 -14.45
CA ASN A 110 -8.25 24.36 -13.10
C ASN A 110 -9.62 25.02 -12.91
N LEU A 111 -10.55 24.30 -12.30
CA LEU A 111 -11.87 24.82 -11.95
C LEU A 111 -11.87 25.20 -10.47
N LYS A 112 -12.34 26.40 -10.16
CA LYS A 112 -12.69 26.82 -8.81
C LYS A 112 -14.05 27.48 -8.85
N LYS A 113 -15.04 26.91 -8.15
CA LYS A 113 -16.44 27.36 -8.25
C LYS A 113 -17.16 27.27 -6.91
N LYS A 114 -17.84 28.36 -6.53
CA LYS A 114 -18.79 28.34 -5.42
C LYS A 114 -20.07 27.64 -5.85
N LEU A 115 -20.52 26.68 -5.05
CA LEU A 115 -21.74 25.90 -5.24
C LEU A 115 -22.73 26.22 -4.12
N VAL A 116 -24.01 26.25 -4.46
CA VAL A 116 -25.11 26.46 -3.50
C VAL A 116 -26.05 25.26 -3.58
N PHE A 117 -26.12 24.51 -2.49
CA PHE A 117 -27.02 23.38 -2.33
C PHE A 117 -28.26 23.84 -1.56
N LYS A 118 -29.44 23.71 -2.16
CA LYS A 118 -30.72 24.11 -1.56
C LYS A 118 -31.54 22.88 -1.21
N GLY A 119 -32.06 22.84 0.02
CA GLY A 119 -32.73 21.67 0.56
C GLY A 119 -34.24 21.73 0.51
N ASN A 120 -34.82 20.66 0.00
CA ASN A 120 -36.24 20.34 0.03
C ASN A 120 -36.50 18.98 0.74
N GLY A 121 -35.48 18.41 1.41
CA GLY A 121 -35.56 17.12 2.09
C GLY A 121 -35.58 15.88 1.18
N LYS A 122 -35.45 16.04 -0.14
CA LYS A 122 -35.54 14.95 -1.13
C LYS A 122 -34.25 14.82 -1.96
N PRO A 123 -34.04 13.68 -2.65
CA PRO A 123 -32.96 13.54 -3.63
C PRO A 123 -33.05 14.63 -4.72
N ASP A 124 -31.90 15.23 -5.01
CA ASP A 124 -31.72 16.27 -6.03
C ASP A 124 -30.41 16.07 -6.80
N SER A 125 -30.30 16.72 -7.95
CA SER A 125 -29.09 16.74 -8.78
C SER A 125 -28.64 18.17 -9.07
N LEU A 126 -27.46 18.54 -8.59
CA LEU A 126 -26.86 19.83 -8.84
C LEU A 126 -25.88 19.76 -10.02
N PHE A 127 -26.23 20.36 -11.16
CA PHE A 127 -25.28 20.57 -12.25
C PHE A 127 -24.19 21.56 -11.84
N VAL A 128 -22.93 21.18 -12.09
CA VAL A 128 -21.75 21.93 -11.67
C VAL A 128 -21.13 22.67 -12.85
N ALA A 129 -20.63 21.94 -13.84
CA ALA A 129 -19.86 22.49 -14.95
C ALA A 129 -19.64 21.46 -16.04
N ASN A 130 -19.20 21.92 -17.21
CA ASN A 130 -18.53 21.09 -18.20
C ASN A 130 -17.03 21.02 -17.88
N ILE A 131 -16.49 19.81 -17.71
CA ILE A 131 -15.07 19.55 -17.44
C ILE A 131 -14.40 19.09 -18.72
N VAL A 132 -13.41 19.85 -19.19
CA VAL A 132 -12.60 19.50 -20.37
C VAL A 132 -11.28 18.89 -19.90
N VAL A 133 -11.12 17.59 -20.14
CA VAL A 133 -9.93 16.81 -19.85
C VAL A 133 -9.08 16.74 -21.12
N PRO A 134 -7.95 17.46 -21.22
CA PRO A 134 -7.15 17.51 -22.44
C PRO A 134 -6.25 16.28 -22.61
N ASN A 135 -5.88 15.60 -21.52
CA ASN A 135 -5.07 14.39 -21.55
C ASN A 135 -5.58 13.42 -20.49
N THR A 136 -5.50 12.12 -20.80
CA THR A 136 -5.89 11.06 -19.88
C THR A 136 -5.01 11.07 -18.63
N GLY A 137 -5.61 11.01 -17.45
CA GLY A 137 -4.86 11.04 -16.19
C GLY A 137 -5.74 11.12 -14.95
N TYR A 138 -5.13 11.41 -13.80
CA TYR A 138 -5.84 11.56 -12.52
C TYR A 138 -6.16 13.02 -12.22
N PHE A 139 -7.40 13.26 -11.85
CA PHE A 139 -7.94 14.56 -11.47
C PHE A 139 -8.49 14.51 -10.05
N ARG A 140 -8.20 15.56 -9.29
CA ARG A 140 -8.63 15.75 -7.91
C ARG A 140 -9.86 16.66 -7.91
N TYR A 141 -10.96 16.18 -7.34
CA TYR A 141 -12.20 16.91 -7.12
C TYR A 141 -12.36 17.12 -5.62
N GLU A 142 -12.12 18.34 -5.17
CA GLU A 142 -12.25 18.74 -3.77
C GLU A 142 -13.53 19.54 -3.56
N LEU A 143 -14.41 19.06 -2.69
CA LEU A 143 -15.56 19.80 -2.21
C LEU A 143 -15.30 20.24 -0.77
N LYS A 144 -15.31 21.54 -0.52
CA LYS A 144 -15.04 22.13 0.80
C LYS A 144 -16.20 23.01 1.26
N PRO A 145 -16.74 22.83 2.47
CA PRO A 145 -17.78 23.70 3.00
C PRO A 145 -17.25 25.11 3.27
N ILE A 146 -18.06 26.13 2.97
CA ILE A 146 -17.74 27.53 3.34
C ILE A 146 -18.01 27.76 4.84
N ALA A 147 -19.05 27.11 5.38
CA ALA A 147 -19.40 27.13 6.80
C ALA A 147 -19.81 25.72 7.27
N ASN A 148 -19.83 25.48 8.57
CA ASN A 148 -20.18 24.17 9.13
C ASN A 148 -21.56 23.68 8.59
N PRO A 149 -21.62 22.55 7.86
CA PRO A 149 -22.89 22.08 7.29
C PRO A 149 -23.88 21.52 8.32
N GLN A 150 -23.47 21.32 9.57
CA GLN A 150 -24.31 20.78 10.65
C GLN A 150 -25.00 19.45 10.29
N SER A 151 -24.30 18.60 9.53
CA SER A 151 -24.82 17.33 9.01
C SER A 151 -26.00 17.44 8.03
N ALA A 152 -26.37 18.64 7.57
CA ALA A 152 -27.58 18.89 6.78
C ALA A 152 -27.47 18.51 5.29
N ILE A 153 -26.38 17.85 4.88
CA ILE A 153 -26.16 17.40 3.51
C ILE A 153 -25.63 15.97 3.46
N LYS A 154 -26.14 15.23 2.49
CA LYS A 154 -25.65 13.92 2.07
C LYS A 154 -25.28 13.99 0.59
N ILE A 155 -24.13 13.43 0.23
CA ILE A 155 -23.72 13.25 -1.17
C ILE A 155 -23.78 11.76 -1.49
N ASN A 156 -24.55 11.41 -2.52
CA ASN A 156 -24.75 10.03 -2.95
C ASN A 156 -23.73 9.64 -4.01
N SER A 157 -23.53 10.50 -5.02
CA SER A 157 -22.60 10.24 -6.11
C SER A 157 -22.21 11.51 -6.85
N LEU A 158 -21.11 11.39 -7.59
CA LEU A 158 -20.77 12.31 -8.68
C LEU A 158 -21.29 11.68 -9.99
N VAL A 159 -21.84 12.49 -10.88
CA VAL A 159 -22.37 12.04 -12.17
C VAL A 159 -21.65 12.79 -13.28
N PHE A 160 -21.08 12.03 -14.22
CA PHE A 160 -20.41 12.57 -15.40
C PHE A 160 -21.09 12.06 -16.66
N LYS A 161 -21.63 12.95 -17.49
CA LYS A 161 -22.14 12.63 -18.83
C LYS A 161 -21.09 13.01 -19.85
N SER A 162 -20.51 12.02 -20.54
CA SER A 162 -19.57 12.27 -21.63
C SER A 162 -20.26 12.96 -22.79
N LEU A 163 -19.64 14.02 -23.31
CA LEU A 163 -20.08 14.71 -24.53
C LEU A 163 -19.38 14.18 -25.79
N GLN A 164 -18.63 13.09 -25.65
CA GLN A 164 -17.94 12.44 -26.75
C GLN A 164 -17.99 10.90 -26.64
N PRO A 165 -17.68 10.19 -27.73
CA PRO A 165 -17.57 8.74 -27.72
C PRO A 165 -16.35 8.29 -26.91
N ASN A 166 -16.41 7.10 -26.32
CA ASN A 166 -15.29 6.48 -25.61
C ASN A 166 -14.73 7.28 -24.43
N GLY A 167 -15.50 8.23 -23.89
CA GLY A 167 -15.20 8.88 -22.62
C GLY A 167 -15.06 7.84 -21.51
N GLN A 168 -14.35 8.17 -20.44
CA GLN A 168 -14.21 7.26 -19.30
C GLN A 168 -13.91 8.06 -18.04
N VAL A 169 -14.67 7.79 -16.98
CA VAL A 169 -14.40 8.28 -15.63
C VAL A 169 -14.37 7.08 -14.70
N ASN A 170 -13.21 6.81 -14.11
CA ASN A 170 -13.03 5.69 -13.19
C ASN A 170 -12.72 6.19 -11.78
N GLN A 171 -13.42 5.61 -10.82
CA GLN A 171 -13.03 5.56 -9.42
C GLN A 171 -12.09 4.39 -9.15
N THR A 172 -11.42 4.44 -8.00
CA THR A 172 -10.69 3.27 -7.50
C THR A 172 -11.61 2.25 -6.82
N ASP A 173 -11.29 0.97 -6.97
CA ASP A 173 -11.90 -0.13 -6.24
C ASP A 173 -11.47 -0.11 -4.76
N TYR A 174 -10.20 0.21 -4.49
CA TYR A 174 -9.56 0.19 -3.18
C TYR A 174 -9.07 1.58 -2.76
N GLN A 175 -9.52 2.08 -1.61
CA GLN A 175 -8.99 3.33 -1.04
C GLN A 175 -7.58 3.17 -0.44
N SER A 176 -7.10 1.93 -0.22
CA SER A 176 -5.68 1.70 0.09
C SER A 176 -4.79 1.85 -1.15
N SER A 177 -3.51 2.17 -0.95
CA SER A 177 -2.56 2.30 -2.06
C SER A 177 -1.93 0.95 -2.42
N PRO A 178 -1.47 0.75 -3.67
CA PRO A 178 -0.88 -0.52 -4.08
C PRO A 178 0.36 -0.85 -3.25
N SER A 179 0.45 -2.06 -2.71
CA SER A 179 1.70 -2.52 -2.13
C SER A 179 2.71 -2.75 -3.25
N VAL A 180 3.95 -2.31 -3.04
CA VAL A 180 5.05 -2.43 -4.00
C VAL A 180 6.21 -3.18 -3.38
N HIS A 181 6.93 -3.97 -4.18
CA HIS A 181 7.93 -4.91 -3.70
C HIS A 181 9.20 -4.89 -4.56
N LEU A 182 10.35 -5.02 -3.90
CA LEU A 182 11.64 -5.29 -4.54
C LEU A 182 12.14 -6.66 -4.09
N SER A 183 12.42 -7.57 -5.02
CA SER A 183 13.17 -8.80 -4.72
C SER A 183 14.65 -8.59 -5.02
N PHE A 184 15.51 -8.66 -4.00
CA PHE A 184 16.94 -8.38 -4.08
C PHE A 184 17.75 -9.60 -4.53
N SER A 185 18.75 -9.35 -5.37
CA SER A 185 19.70 -10.34 -5.89
C SER A 185 21.03 -9.67 -6.21
N THR A 186 22.05 -10.47 -6.54
CA THR A 186 23.37 -9.99 -6.96
C THR A 186 23.65 -10.33 -8.42
N THR A 187 24.37 -9.45 -9.12
CA THR A 187 24.93 -9.75 -10.44
C THR A 187 26.28 -10.49 -10.36
N ALA A 188 26.90 -10.54 -9.19
CA ALA A 188 28.13 -11.31 -8.97
C ALA A 188 27.83 -12.82 -8.89
N PRO A 189 28.81 -13.69 -9.24
CA PRO A 189 28.68 -15.13 -9.01
C PRO A 189 28.40 -15.43 -7.53
N THR A 190 27.40 -16.25 -7.27
CA THR A 190 26.92 -16.57 -5.92
C THR A 190 26.39 -18.01 -5.85
N THR A 191 26.49 -18.60 -4.66
CA THR A 191 25.89 -19.87 -4.25
C THR A 191 24.39 -19.78 -4.00
N LYS A 192 23.82 -18.56 -3.87
CA LYS A 192 22.42 -18.31 -3.48
C LYS A 192 21.99 -19.04 -2.20
N SER A 193 22.92 -19.19 -1.26
CA SER A 193 22.66 -19.78 0.05
C SER A 193 23.36 -18.92 1.10
N TYR A 194 22.59 -18.12 1.82
CA TYR A 194 23.07 -17.13 2.78
C TYR A 194 22.54 -17.40 4.18
N ASN A 195 23.42 -17.38 5.18
CA ASN A 195 23.04 -17.54 6.59
C ASN A 195 22.87 -16.20 7.33
N TRP A 196 23.31 -15.10 6.71
CA TRP A 196 23.03 -13.74 7.18
C TRP A 196 22.56 -12.87 6.03
N ILE A 197 21.59 -12.00 6.30
CA ILE A 197 21.15 -10.95 5.37
C ILE A 197 21.07 -9.62 6.10
N TYR A 198 21.36 -8.54 5.40
CA TYR A 198 21.47 -7.19 5.93
C TYR A 198 20.94 -6.16 4.93
N GLN A 199 20.29 -5.11 5.43
CA GLN A 199 19.87 -3.96 4.64
C GLN A 199 19.71 -2.71 5.53
N GLU A 200 19.90 -1.54 4.92
CA GLU A 200 19.50 -0.25 5.49
C GLU A 200 18.29 0.32 4.74
N ILE A 201 17.36 0.90 5.49
CA ILE A 201 16.25 1.67 4.93
C ILE A 201 16.25 3.11 5.46
N LEU A 202 15.76 4.04 4.63
CA LEU A 202 15.59 5.45 4.99
C LEU A 202 14.21 5.92 4.51
N VAL A 203 13.37 6.37 5.43
CA VAL A 203 12.07 6.98 5.11
C VAL A 203 12.24 8.50 5.14
N PRO A 204 12.06 9.22 4.01
CA PRO A 204 12.21 10.65 3.99
C PRO A 204 11.08 11.35 4.77
N LYS A 205 11.37 12.53 5.32
CA LYS A 205 10.38 13.33 6.05
C LYS A 205 9.13 13.60 5.21
N GLY A 206 7.96 13.35 5.80
CA GLY A 206 6.66 13.57 5.16
C GLY A 206 6.21 12.43 4.24
N ALA A 207 7.05 11.42 4.04
CA ALA A 207 6.70 10.22 3.29
C ALA A 207 6.30 9.06 4.21
N ASP A 208 6.00 9.35 5.48
CA ASP A 208 5.69 8.42 6.55
C ASP A 208 4.24 8.53 7.06
N PRO A 209 3.21 8.50 6.19
CA PRO A 209 1.83 8.55 6.67
C PRO A 209 1.52 7.37 7.58
N LEU A 210 0.57 7.59 8.49
CA LEU A 210 0.09 6.54 9.40
C LEU A 210 -0.35 5.30 8.63
N ALA A 211 -0.35 4.18 9.34
CA ALA A 211 -0.76 2.89 8.82
C ALA A 211 0.07 2.41 7.61
N THR A 212 1.38 2.68 7.65
CA THR A 212 2.32 2.24 6.62
C THR A 212 3.32 1.27 7.20
N TYR A 213 3.57 0.18 6.48
CA TYR A 213 4.64 -0.76 6.76
C TYR A 213 5.75 -0.62 5.72
N TYR A 214 6.95 -0.23 6.18
CA TYR A 214 8.18 -0.22 5.40
C TYR A 214 8.95 -1.49 5.75
N MET A 215 8.66 -2.56 5.02
CA MET A 215 9.28 -3.86 5.23
C MET A 215 10.67 -3.87 4.57
N SER A 216 11.69 -4.27 5.34
CA SER A 216 13.10 -4.33 4.91
C SER A 216 13.51 -5.73 4.48
N LEU A 217 13.54 -6.70 5.41
CA LEU A 217 14.09 -8.04 5.17
C LEU A 217 12.98 -9.09 5.18
N GLY A 218 12.52 -9.46 3.98
CA GLY A 218 11.59 -10.54 3.73
C GLY A 218 12.25 -11.82 3.31
N PHE A 219 11.77 -12.92 3.85
CA PHE A 219 12.25 -14.27 3.55
C PHE A 219 11.06 -15.18 3.33
N TYR A 220 11.32 -16.43 2.91
CA TYR A 220 10.28 -17.36 2.49
C TYR A 220 9.12 -17.51 3.50
N ARG A 221 9.41 -17.42 4.80
CA ARG A 221 8.44 -17.59 5.89
C ARG A 221 8.36 -16.39 6.82
N GLY A 222 8.61 -15.18 6.34
CA GLY A 222 8.39 -14.02 7.19
C GLY A 222 8.94 -12.72 6.67
N TYR A 223 8.94 -11.75 7.57
CA TYR A 223 9.33 -10.39 7.28
C TYR A 223 9.85 -9.67 8.51
N MET A 224 10.67 -8.66 8.28
CA MET A 224 11.11 -7.69 9.28
C MET A 224 11.12 -6.28 8.70
N GLY A 225 10.70 -5.28 9.48
CA GLY A 225 10.75 -3.88 9.07
C GLY A 225 10.24 -2.90 10.12
N ILE A 226 9.85 -1.70 9.67
CA ILE A 226 9.33 -0.63 10.54
C ILE A 226 7.92 -0.18 10.15
N GLN A 227 7.10 0.16 11.14
CA GLN A 227 5.73 0.62 10.94
C GLN A 227 5.50 2.03 11.49
N THR A 228 4.59 2.77 10.85
CA THR A 228 4.02 4.01 11.38
C THR A 228 2.63 3.71 11.95
N ASN A 229 2.53 3.38 13.23
CA ASN A 229 1.30 2.82 13.79
C ASN A 229 0.31 3.89 14.23
N SER A 230 0.79 4.95 14.87
CA SER A 230 -0.02 6.07 15.34
C SER A 230 0.81 7.35 15.37
N PRO A 231 0.21 8.52 15.66
CA PRO A 231 0.98 9.76 15.85
C PRO A 231 2.09 9.66 16.91
N THR A 232 2.00 8.70 17.84
CA THR A 232 2.91 8.55 18.98
C THR A 232 3.54 7.16 19.06
N GLU A 233 3.34 6.28 18.07
CA GLU A 233 3.83 4.91 18.10
C GLU A 233 4.38 4.48 16.76
N ARG A 234 5.63 4.02 16.78
CA ARG A 234 6.40 3.58 15.63
C ARG A 234 7.18 2.32 16.00
N ARG A 235 6.83 1.21 15.37
CA ARG A 235 7.33 -0.13 15.74
C ARG A 235 8.45 -0.60 14.82
N VAL A 236 9.30 -1.45 15.36
CA VAL A 236 10.00 -2.49 14.59
C VAL A 236 9.19 -3.77 14.73
N LEU A 237 8.94 -4.46 13.62
CA LEU A 237 8.15 -5.70 13.54
C LEU A 237 9.00 -6.82 12.95
N PHE A 238 8.86 -8.04 13.48
CA PHE A 238 9.45 -9.27 12.97
C PHE A 238 8.43 -10.40 13.12
N SER A 239 8.03 -11.02 12.01
CA SER A 239 7.06 -12.13 12.00
C SER A 239 7.62 -13.35 11.29
N VAL A 240 7.20 -14.54 11.74
CA VAL A 240 7.50 -15.83 11.11
C VAL A 240 6.21 -16.64 10.97
N TRP A 241 5.86 -17.02 9.74
CA TRP A 241 4.71 -17.88 9.47
C TRP A 241 4.94 -19.32 9.91
N ASP A 242 3.87 -19.98 10.33
CA ASP A 242 3.77 -21.42 10.54
C ASP A 242 4.07 -22.20 9.25
N SER A 243 4.33 -23.52 9.34
CA SER A 243 4.58 -24.33 8.14
C SER A 243 3.29 -24.64 7.37
N LYS A 244 2.14 -24.39 8.01
CA LYS A 244 0.80 -24.49 7.46
C LYS A 244 -0.03 -23.36 8.04
N ASP A 245 -0.97 -22.86 7.25
CA ASP A 245 -1.92 -21.85 7.68
C ASP A 245 -3.03 -22.49 8.53
N ALA A 246 -3.08 -22.18 9.84
CA ALA A 246 -4.05 -22.79 10.75
C ALA A 246 -5.51 -22.37 10.46
N GLU A 247 -5.73 -21.26 9.75
CA GLU A 247 -7.07 -20.77 9.42
C GLU A 247 -7.66 -21.51 8.22
N ASN A 248 -6.81 -21.93 7.27
CA ASN A 248 -7.24 -22.52 6.00
C ASN A 248 -6.84 -24.00 5.82
N ASP A 249 -5.94 -24.54 6.65
CA ASP A 249 -5.52 -25.95 6.60
C ASP A 249 -5.92 -26.73 7.87
N LYS A 250 -6.98 -27.54 7.74
CA LYS A 250 -7.50 -28.38 8.84
C LYS A 250 -6.57 -29.55 9.22
N SER A 251 -5.55 -29.85 8.43
CA SER A 251 -4.56 -30.91 8.71
C SER A 251 -3.38 -30.42 9.56
N ILE A 252 -3.43 -29.17 10.04
CA ILE A 252 -2.39 -28.60 10.89
C ILE A 252 -2.27 -29.36 12.21
N THR A 253 -1.03 -29.56 12.65
CA THR A 253 -0.70 -30.22 13.92
C THR A 253 0.18 -29.31 14.77
N LYS A 254 0.39 -29.69 16.04
CA LYS A 254 1.30 -28.95 16.94
C LYS A 254 2.72 -28.78 16.39
N GLN A 255 3.17 -29.68 15.51
CA GLN A 255 4.50 -29.65 14.89
C GLN A 255 4.60 -28.68 13.70
N ASP A 256 3.50 -28.05 13.30
CA ASP A 256 3.49 -27.08 12.20
C ASP A 256 3.65 -25.62 12.70
N PHE A 257 3.38 -25.38 13.99
CA PHE A 257 3.47 -24.04 14.57
C PHE A 257 4.92 -23.64 14.83
N VAL A 258 5.24 -22.38 14.55
CA VAL A 258 6.49 -21.79 15.02
C VAL A 258 6.52 -21.77 16.55
N SER A 259 7.69 -22.04 17.13
CA SER A 259 7.89 -21.97 18.57
C SER A 259 8.79 -20.80 18.95
N PHE A 260 8.42 -20.17 20.07
CA PHE A 260 9.19 -19.11 20.66
C PHE A 260 10.50 -19.66 21.27
N VAL A 261 11.62 -18.97 21.02
CA VAL A 261 12.94 -19.33 21.56
C VAL A 261 13.38 -18.30 22.61
N ASP A 262 13.58 -17.06 22.19
CA ASP A 262 13.99 -15.98 23.08
C ASP A 262 13.64 -14.59 22.51
N LYS A 263 13.64 -13.57 23.37
CA LYS A 263 13.37 -12.18 23.01
C LYS A 263 14.22 -11.22 23.81
N ASP A 264 14.35 -10.00 23.31
CA ASP A 264 14.83 -8.90 24.14
C ASP A 264 13.75 -8.41 25.11
N GLU A 265 14.15 -7.72 26.18
CA GLU A 265 13.24 -7.27 27.23
C GLU A 265 12.12 -6.39 26.67
N ALA A 266 12.47 -5.41 25.83
CA ALA A 266 11.55 -4.44 25.21
C ALA A 266 10.63 -5.06 24.13
N THR A 267 10.88 -6.30 23.71
CA THR A 267 10.11 -6.97 22.66
C THR A 267 8.82 -7.56 23.22
N THR A 268 7.71 -7.27 22.55
CA THR A 268 6.42 -7.95 22.77
C THR A 268 6.30 -9.13 21.81
N ILE A 269 5.70 -10.24 22.27
CA ILE A 269 5.49 -11.46 21.49
C ILE A 269 4.01 -11.80 21.42
N ASN A 270 3.52 -12.09 20.22
CA ASN A 270 2.15 -12.48 19.91
C ASN A 270 2.12 -13.65 18.92
N THR A 271 0.95 -14.23 18.69
CA THR A 271 0.63 -14.95 17.46
C THR A 271 -0.14 -14.04 16.50
N PHE A 272 -0.15 -14.35 15.21
CA PHE A 272 -0.93 -13.62 14.20
C PHE A 272 -1.76 -14.55 13.30
N GLY A 273 -2.73 -13.96 12.59
CA GLY A 273 -3.71 -14.61 11.71
C GLY A 273 -4.23 -13.62 10.65
N GLY A 274 -5.17 -14.03 9.81
CA GLY A 274 -5.83 -13.23 8.76
C GLY A 274 -5.08 -13.15 7.42
N GLU A 275 -3.79 -13.48 7.43
CA GLU A 275 -2.90 -13.53 6.25
C GLU A 275 -2.06 -14.82 6.25
N GLY A 276 -2.67 -15.90 6.74
CA GLY A 276 -1.97 -17.04 7.31
C GLY A 276 -1.65 -16.85 8.79
N THR A 277 -1.12 -17.88 9.43
CA THR A 277 -0.82 -17.88 10.88
C THR A 277 0.66 -17.94 11.18
N GLY A 278 1.04 -17.45 12.37
CA GLY A 278 2.42 -17.57 12.84
C GLY A 278 2.73 -16.83 14.14
N GLY A 279 4.02 -16.65 14.39
CA GLY A 279 4.58 -15.91 15.53
C GLY A 279 4.98 -14.50 15.13
N GLN A 280 4.66 -13.53 15.98
CA GLN A 280 4.95 -12.11 15.77
C GLN A 280 5.71 -11.53 16.96
N SER A 281 6.70 -10.70 16.67
CA SER A 281 7.48 -9.94 17.63
C SER A 281 7.51 -8.47 17.22
N TYR A 282 7.33 -7.55 18.16
CA TYR A 282 7.53 -6.13 17.87
C TYR A 282 8.09 -5.35 19.05
N VAL A 283 8.77 -4.25 18.76
CA VAL A 283 9.30 -3.29 19.74
C VAL A 283 8.55 -1.97 19.60
N LYS A 284 7.64 -1.67 20.53
CA LYS A 284 6.82 -0.43 20.51
C LYS A 284 7.65 0.83 20.76
N THR A 285 8.72 0.69 21.54
CA THR A 285 9.62 1.76 21.95
C THR A 285 10.75 2.01 20.96
N ALA A 286 10.70 1.40 19.76
CA ALA A 286 11.71 1.63 18.73
C ALA A 286 11.72 3.11 18.32
N ASP A 287 10.54 3.71 18.10
CA ASP A 287 10.37 5.15 17.83
C ASP A 287 11.34 5.70 16.75
N TRP A 288 11.48 4.95 15.66
CA TRP A 288 12.33 5.32 14.52
C TRP A 288 11.95 6.69 13.95
N LYS A 289 12.92 7.41 13.39
CA LYS A 289 12.74 8.77 12.86
C LYS A 289 12.91 8.82 11.35
N THR A 290 12.17 9.72 10.70
CA THR A 290 12.38 10.04 9.29
C THR A 290 13.72 10.74 9.08
N ASP A 291 14.25 10.67 7.86
CA ASP A 291 15.60 11.13 7.48
C ASP A 291 16.75 10.48 8.27
N GLU A 292 16.47 9.42 9.04
CA GLU A 292 17.47 8.61 9.73
C GLU A 292 17.45 7.16 9.25
N PRO A 293 18.62 6.53 9.05
CA PRO A 293 18.66 5.14 8.65
C PRO A 293 18.22 4.21 9.78
N VAL A 294 17.43 3.20 9.42
CA VAL A 294 17.22 2.01 10.24
C VAL A 294 17.94 0.86 9.56
N LYS A 295 18.80 0.18 10.31
CA LYS A 295 19.59 -0.94 9.81
C LYS A 295 19.02 -2.23 10.36
N PHE A 296 19.01 -3.27 9.53
CA PHE A 296 18.49 -4.57 9.87
C PHE A 296 19.52 -5.64 9.56
N ILE A 297 19.60 -6.64 10.43
CA ILE A 297 20.34 -7.88 10.16
C ILE A 297 19.53 -9.07 10.65
N MET A 298 19.53 -10.14 9.87
CA MET A 298 18.88 -11.40 10.23
C MET A 298 19.83 -12.57 10.05
N ASN A 299 19.67 -13.57 10.92
CA ASN A 299 20.35 -14.85 10.83
C ASN A 299 19.34 -15.97 10.62
N VAL A 300 19.71 -16.91 9.75
CA VAL A 300 19.11 -18.25 9.69
C VAL A 300 20.16 -19.27 10.10
N ARG A 301 19.81 -20.14 11.04
CA ARG A 301 20.67 -21.23 11.50
C ARG A 301 19.89 -22.54 11.47
N ALA A 302 20.44 -23.54 10.78
CA ALA A 302 19.91 -24.90 10.86
C ALA A 302 19.98 -25.41 12.30
N ALA A 303 18.93 -26.09 12.73
CA ALA A 303 18.83 -26.69 14.05
C ALA A 303 18.28 -28.12 13.94
N GLU A 304 18.25 -28.81 15.07
CA GLU A 304 17.73 -30.17 15.20
C GLU A 304 16.25 -30.30 14.74
N ASN A 305 15.83 -31.55 14.50
CA ASN A 305 14.45 -31.91 14.17
C ASN A 305 13.88 -31.21 12.93
N ASN A 306 14.72 -31.03 11.89
CA ASN A 306 14.32 -30.41 10.63
C ASN A 306 13.70 -29.01 10.84
N SER A 307 14.41 -28.17 11.60
CA SER A 307 14.00 -26.81 11.91
C SER A 307 15.11 -25.81 11.63
N VAL A 308 14.72 -24.54 11.49
CA VAL A 308 15.66 -23.41 11.48
C VAL A 308 15.33 -22.43 12.59
N LEU A 309 16.37 -21.78 13.11
CA LEU A 309 16.26 -20.62 13.98
C LEU A 309 16.37 -19.36 13.13
N LEU A 310 15.42 -18.46 13.31
CA LEU A 310 15.37 -17.16 12.67
C LEU A 310 15.53 -16.09 13.74
N SER A 311 16.65 -15.37 13.68
CA SER A 311 17.00 -14.34 14.66
C SER A 311 17.11 -12.98 13.99
N ALA A 312 16.63 -11.94 14.67
CA ALA A 312 16.44 -10.62 14.08
C ALA A 312 16.99 -9.52 14.99
N TRP A 313 17.66 -8.53 14.39
CA TRP A 313 18.18 -7.34 15.07
C TRP A 313 17.94 -6.08 14.23
N TYR A 314 17.87 -4.95 14.92
CA TYR A 314 17.84 -3.63 14.30
C TYR A 314 18.80 -2.67 14.99
N GLN A 315 19.21 -1.62 14.27
CA GLN A 315 19.96 -0.50 14.80
C GLN A 315 19.33 0.81 14.32
N LEU A 316 19.11 1.73 15.25
CA LEU A 316 18.75 3.11 14.97
C LEU A 316 20.01 3.97 14.95
N LYS A 317 19.97 5.09 14.22
CA LYS A 317 21.09 6.03 14.13
C LYS A 317 21.59 6.42 15.53
N GLY A 318 22.89 6.24 15.77
CA GLY A 318 23.54 6.59 17.04
C GLY A 318 23.24 5.66 18.22
N GLN A 319 22.58 4.51 18.00
CA GLN A 319 22.30 3.51 19.03
C GLN A 319 23.03 2.20 18.77
N ASP A 320 23.16 1.36 19.79
CA ASP A 320 23.67 -0.01 19.65
C ASP A 320 22.67 -0.92 18.92
N TRP A 321 23.17 -2.07 18.46
CA TRP A 321 22.33 -3.12 17.90
C TRP A 321 21.39 -3.68 18.98
N LYS A 322 20.10 -3.74 18.65
CA LYS A 322 19.06 -4.28 19.51
C LYS A 322 18.55 -5.59 18.95
N TYR A 323 18.61 -6.63 19.77
CA TYR A 323 17.97 -7.91 19.47
C TYR A 323 16.45 -7.75 19.52
N VAL A 324 15.72 -8.39 18.61
CA VAL A 324 14.25 -8.41 18.65
C VAL A 324 13.80 -9.72 19.28
N ALA A 325 13.98 -10.81 18.55
CA ALA A 325 13.60 -12.15 18.97
C ALA A 325 14.28 -13.22 18.12
N THR A 326 14.19 -14.45 18.60
CA THR A 326 14.46 -15.67 17.84
C THR A 326 13.21 -16.54 17.85
N TRP A 327 12.81 -16.99 16.67
CA TRP A 327 11.78 -17.99 16.47
C TRP A 327 12.38 -19.26 15.90
N ARG A 328 11.80 -20.40 16.26
CA ARG A 328 12.10 -21.68 15.64
C ARG A 328 10.98 -22.02 14.66
N ALA A 329 11.34 -22.13 13.39
CA ALA A 329 10.45 -22.55 12.32
C ALA A 329 10.61 -24.07 12.09
N PRO A 330 9.59 -24.89 12.35
CA PRO A 330 9.66 -26.33 12.11
C PRO A 330 9.52 -26.65 10.62
N LYS A 331 9.90 -27.87 10.21
CA LYS A 331 9.80 -28.39 8.84
C LYS A 331 10.45 -27.46 7.81
N GLU A 332 11.62 -26.94 8.18
CA GLU A 332 12.36 -25.98 7.38
C GLU A 332 13.85 -26.28 7.46
N HIS A 333 14.52 -26.13 6.31
CA HIS A 333 15.96 -26.35 6.17
C HIS A 333 16.62 -25.33 5.24
N ARG A 334 15.83 -24.45 4.61
CA ARG A 334 16.36 -23.45 3.68
C ARG A 334 17.15 -22.37 4.41
N MET A 335 18.29 -22.04 3.81
CA MET A 335 18.99 -20.78 4.04
C MET A 335 18.27 -19.66 3.28
N PHE A 336 18.68 -18.41 3.48
CA PHE A 336 18.22 -17.33 2.61
C PHE A 336 18.78 -17.53 1.20
N ASP A 337 18.01 -17.27 0.17
CA ASP A 337 18.43 -17.31 -1.24
C ASP A 337 18.43 -15.92 -1.91
N GLY A 338 18.24 -14.90 -1.07
CA GLY A 338 17.99 -13.50 -1.38
C GLY A 338 17.07 -12.96 -0.28
N PHE A 339 16.45 -11.81 -0.53
CA PHE A 339 15.34 -11.33 0.29
C PHE A 339 14.47 -10.38 -0.52
N TYR A 340 13.30 -10.03 0.00
CA TYR A 340 12.45 -9.00 -0.57
C TYR A 340 12.17 -7.88 0.43
N SER A 341 11.82 -6.71 -0.08
CA SER A 341 11.36 -5.55 0.69
C SER A 341 10.04 -5.08 0.11
N PHE A 342 9.19 -4.42 0.90
CA PHE A 342 7.96 -3.82 0.39
C PHE A 342 7.52 -2.56 1.15
N ILE A 343 6.66 -1.77 0.50
CA ILE A 343 5.83 -0.75 1.18
C ILE A 343 4.38 -1.19 1.08
N GLU A 344 3.71 -1.22 2.22
CA GLU A 344 2.28 -1.54 2.31
C GLU A 344 1.53 -0.43 3.04
N ASN A 345 0.35 -0.12 2.53
CA ASN A 345 -0.64 0.68 3.23
C ASN A 345 -1.71 -0.25 3.85
N TYR A 346 -1.74 -0.33 5.18
CA TYR A 346 -2.80 -1.02 5.92
C TYR A 346 -3.85 -0.04 6.48
N GLY A 347 -3.77 1.25 6.11
CA GLY A 347 -4.74 2.29 6.37
C GLY A 347 -5.60 2.57 5.14
N HIS A 348 -6.78 1.95 5.06
CA HIS A 348 -7.67 2.15 3.92
C HIS A 348 -8.03 3.63 3.65
N THR A 349 -8.17 4.44 4.71
CA THR A 349 -8.70 5.82 4.62
C THR A 349 -7.65 6.89 4.32
N ASN A 350 -6.40 6.52 4.05
CA ASN A 350 -5.32 7.46 3.74
C ASN A 350 -4.46 7.03 2.53
N GLY A 351 -5.00 6.22 1.61
CA GLY A 351 -4.25 5.76 0.45
C GLY A 351 -3.97 6.82 -0.60
N GLN A 352 -4.58 8.00 -0.53
CA GLN A 352 -4.18 9.15 -1.34
C GLN A 352 -2.83 9.75 -0.92
N LEU A 353 -2.40 9.53 0.33
CA LEU A 353 -1.11 10.02 0.80
C LEU A 353 0.03 9.23 0.16
N ARG A 354 1.08 9.92 -0.28
CA ARG A 354 2.26 9.29 -0.87
C ARG A 354 3.19 8.77 0.24
N ARG A 355 3.63 7.53 0.09
CA ARG A 355 4.61 6.82 0.92
C ARG A 355 5.87 6.60 0.11
N GLU A 356 7.04 6.71 0.73
CA GLU A 356 8.31 6.48 0.05
C GLU A 356 9.35 5.96 1.03
N ALA A 357 10.23 5.08 0.57
CA ALA A 357 11.43 4.70 1.28
C ALA A 357 12.57 4.35 0.32
N TYR A 358 13.79 4.56 0.78
CA TYR A 358 15.02 4.15 0.11
C TYR A 358 15.57 2.88 0.75
N TYR A 359 16.09 1.98 -0.07
CA TYR A 359 16.58 0.65 0.29
C TYR A 359 17.98 0.47 -0.26
N TYR A 360 18.97 0.24 0.61
CA TYR A 360 20.37 0.30 0.23
C TYR A 360 21.27 -0.48 1.18
N ASN A 361 22.56 -0.54 0.83
CA ASN A 361 23.57 -1.30 1.56
C ASN A 361 23.09 -2.75 1.81
N ALA A 362 22.57 -3.40 0.76
CA ALA A 362 21.98 -4.73 0.85
C ALA A 362 23.06 -5.82 0.68
N TRP A 363 23.13 -6.76 1.62
CA TRP A 363 24.14 -7.81 1.65
C TRP A 363 23.61 -9.16 2.13
N GLY A 364 24.23 -10.23 1.65
CA GLY A 364 24.06 -11.59 2.19
C GLY A 364 25.40 -12.28 2.41
N LYS A 365 25.58 -12.95 3.55
CA LYS A 365 26.79 -13.77 3.82
C LYS A 365 26.55 -15.19 3.38
N GLU A 366 27.32 -15.66 2.41
CA GLU A 366 27.22 -17.03 1.92
C GLU A 366 27.51 -18.03 3.03
N ALA A 367 26.65 -19.05 3.16
CA ALA A 367 26.72 -20.02 4.24
C ALA A 367 27.96 -20.92 4.12
N THR A 368 28.38 -21.25 2.89
CA THR A 368 29.50 -22.18 2.63
C THR A 368 30.85 -21.49 2.54
N THR A 369 30.92 -20.33 1.89
CA THR A 369 32.19 -19.61 1.66
C THR A 369 32.48 -18.56 2.74
N GLY A 370 31.45 -18.11 3.46
CA GLY A 370 31.54 -17.00 4.40
C GLY A 370 31.68 -15.61 3.74
N LYS A 371 31.64 -15.52 2.41
CA LYS A 371 31.79 -14.27 1.67
C LYS A 371 30.52 -13.42 1.76
N TRP A 372 30.68 -12.12 1.98
CA TRP A 372 29.59 -11.15 1.85
C TRP A 372 29.37 -10.77 0.38
N MET A 373 28.13 -10.89 -0.07
CA MET A 373 27.69 -10.63 -1.43
C MET A 373 26.78 -9.40 -1.44
N ASN A 374 27.13 -8.39 -2.24
CA ASN A 374 26.32 -7.19 -2.39
C ASN A 374 25.11 -7.48 -3.30
N PHE A 375 23.91 -7.13 -2.84
CA PHE A 375 22.70 -7.24 -3.64
C PHE A 375 22.42 -5.94 -4.38
N ASN A 376 22.95 -5.87 -5.60
CA ASN A 376 22.92 -4.70 -6.46
C ASN A 376 21.86 -4.77 -7.58
N LYS A 377 20.96 -5.75 -7.54
CA LYS A 377 19.90 -5.95 -8.53
C LYS A 377 18.57 -6.24 -7.86
N VAL A 378 17.49 -5.68 -8.40
CA VAL A 378 16.12 -5.91 -7.93
C VAL A 378 15.18 -6.36 -9.04
N ARG A 379 14.13 -7.10 -8.66
CA ARG A 379 12.95 -7.36 -9.49
C ARG A 379 11.74 -6.67 -8.85
N PHE A 380 10.91 -6.04 -9.68
CA PHE A 380 9.72 -5.32 -9.24
C PHE A 380 8.46 -6.20 -9.24
N SER A 381 7.60 -6.02 -8.24
CA SER A 381 6.19 -6.47 -8.27
C SER A 381 5.28 -5.54 -7.45
N ASN A 382 3.97 -5.66 -7.63
CA ASN A 382 2.94 -4.82 -7.01
C ASN A 382 1.61 -5.58 -6.87
N THR A 383 0.73 -5.18 -5.95
CA THR A 383 -0.58 -5.86 -5.72
C THR A 383 -1.70 -5.37 -6.65
N ASP A 384 -1.77 -4.06 -6.91
CA ASP A 384 -2.68 -3.43 -7.89
C ASP A 384 -1.85 -2.63 -8.90
N GLY A 385 -2.46 -2.24 -10.02
CA GLY A 385 -1.84 -1.50 -11.12
C GLY A 385 -2.65 -1.50 -12.39
N LYS A 386 -3.94 -1.81 -12.31
CA LYS A 386 -4.82 -1.76 -13.47
C LYS A 386 -5.01 -0.31 -13.91
N VAL A 387 -4.83 -0.04 -15.21
CA VAL A 387 -5.07 1.29 -15.78
C VAL A 387 -6.47 1.78 -15.42
N GLY A 388 -6.56 3.00 -14.89
CA GLY A 388 -7.81 3.58 -14.41
C GLY A 388 -8.15 3.26 -12.96
N GLN A 389 -7.36 2.43 -12.26
CA GLN A 389 -7.54 2.11 -10.85
C GLN A 389 -6.49 2.80 -9.99
N ARG A 390 -5.51 2.06 -9.45
CA ARG A 390 -4.38 2.55 -8.68
C ARG A 390 -3.08 2.25 -9.41
N VAL A 391 -2.66 3.18 -10.27
CA VAL A 391 -1.37 3.11 -10.98
C VAL A 391 -0.30 4.02 -10.36
N ASP A 392 -0.56 4.53 -9.17
CA ASP A 392 0.24 5.51 -8.45
C ASP A 392 1.31 4.86 -7.58
N PHE A 393 2.31 4.32 -8.25
CA PHE A 393 3.46 3.71 -7.61
C PHE A 393 4.75 3.80 -8.43
N GLU A 394 5.87 3.79 -7.72
CA GLU A 394 7.20 4.00 -8.28
C GLU A 394 8.19 2.96 -7.76
N GLN A 395 9.10 2.46 -8.60
CA GLN A 395 10.12 1.46 -8.25
C GLN A 395 11.39 1.63 -9.08
N GLY A 396 12.55 1.55 -8.45
CA GLY A 396 13.84 1.42 -9.13
C GLY A 396 14.98 2.17 -8.43
N VAL A 397 15.93 2.73 -9.18
CA VAL A 397 17.04 3.53 -8.64
C VAL A 397 16.55 4.94 -8.32
N SER A 398 16.91 5.42 -7.13
CA SER A 398 16.48 6.72 -6.63
C SER A 398 17.00 7.86 -7.50
N PRO A 399 16.14 8.80 -7.92
CA PRO A 399 16.59 10.01 -8.61
C PRO A 399 17.41 10.95 -7.70
N LYS A 400 17.34 10.77 -6.38
CA LYS A 400 18.12 11.54 -5.40
C LYS A 400 19.43 10.85 -5.00
N PHE A 401 19.46 9.52 -5.03
CA PHE A 401 20.59 8.71 -4.58
C PHE A 401 20.87 7.57 -5.57
N ALA A 402 21.87 7.75 -6.43
CA ALA A 402 22.18 6.78 -7.50
C ALA A 402 22.64 5.40 -6.97
N ASP A 403 23.02 5.30 -5.69
CA ASP A 403 23.46 4.08 -5.01
C ASP A 403 22.35 3.38 -4.22
N ARG A 404 21.08 3.82 -4.37
CA ARG A 404 19.94 3.28 -3.61
C ARG A 404 18.79 2.92 -4.53
N PHE A 405 18.13 1.82 -4.18
CA PHE A 405 16.79 1.58 -4.69
C PHE A 405 15.77 2.40 -3.90
N TYR A 406 14.61 2.65 -4.50
CA TYR A 406 13.47 3.25 -3.83
C TYR A 406 12.17 2.58 -4.26
N MET A 407 11.18 2.73 -3.40
CA MET A 407 9.78 2.46 -3.70
C MET A 407 8.94 3.63 -3.27
N ALA A 408 7.88 3.92 -4.02
CA ALA A 408 6.81 4.81 -3.60
C ALA A 408 5.43 4.24 -3.95
N SER A 409 4.43 4.61 -3.16
CA SER A 409 3.03 4.18 -3.35
C SER A 409 2.08 5.26 -2.84
N GLY A 410 0.98 5.49 -3.55
CA GLY A 410 0.02 6.54 -3.25
C GLY A 410 0.34 7.87 -3.95
N GLY A 411 -0.53 8.86 -3.77
CA GLY A 411 -0.39 10.19 -4.37
C GLY A 411 -1.13 10.38 -5.69
N TYR A 412 -1.75 9.34 -6.25
CA TYR A 412 -2.47 9.42 -7.53
C TYR A 412 -1.63 9.96 -8.69
N THR A 413 -0.35 9.59 -8.74
CA THR A 413 0.59 9.91 -9.83
C THR A 413 0.64 8.78 -10.88
N PRO A 414 1.30 8.98 -12.04
CA PRO A 414 1.56 7.90 -12.97
C PRO A 414 2.56 6.88 -12.41
N THR A 415 2.53 5.65 -12.94
CA THR A 415 3.53 4.64 -12.60
C THR A 415 4.92 5.05 -13.10
N ILE A 416 5.94 4.90 -12.26
CA ILE A 416 7.34 5.06 -12.65
C ILE A 416 8.10 3.77 -12.33
N LYS A 417 8.58 3.07 -13.36
CA LYS A 417 9.56 1.98 -13.20
C LYS A 417 10.79 2.32 -14.00
N ASN A 418 11.94 2.41 -13.34
CA ASN A 418 13.20 2.76 -13.99
C ASN A 418 14.24 1.63 -13.83
N VAL A 419 15.52 1.99 -13.76
CA VAL A 419 16.64 1.06 -13.62
C VAL A 419 16.47 0.17 -12.39
N ASN A 420 16.79 -1.11 -12.55
CA ASN A 420 16.66 -2.14 -11.50
C ASN A 420 18.00 -2.73 -11.06
N GLU A 421 19.10 -2.08 -11.43
CA GLU A 421 20.47 -2.45 -11.08
C GLU A 421 21.26 -1.20 -10.68
N ILE A 422 22.12 -1.34 -9.68
CA ILE A 422 23.15 -0.36 -9.31
C ILE A 422 24.53 -1.00 -9.48
N PRO A 423 25.62 -0.22 -9.59
CA PRO A 423 26.96 -0.79 -9.59
C PRO A 423 27.20 -1.68 -8.37
N LEU A 424 27.91 -2.80 -8.57
CA LEU A 424 28.37 -3.61 -7.44
C LEU A 424 29.19 -2.74 -6.48
N SER A 425 28.95 -2.88 -5.19
CA SER A 425 29.71 -2.16 -4.18
C SER A 425 31.20 -2.49 -4.26
N SER A 426 32.03 -1.45 -4.40
CA SER A 426 33.48 -1.54 -4.23
C SER A 426 33.90 -1.56 -2.76
N LYS A 427 32.99 -1.19 -1.83
CA LYS A 427 33.23 -1.22 -0.40
C LYS A 427 33.10 -2.65 0.11
N SER A 428 34.12 -3.13 0.82
CA SER A 428 34.01 -4.35 1.61
C SER A 428 32.99 -4.16 2.73
N PHE A 429 32.00 -5.03 2.81
CA PHE A 429 31.10 -5.08 3.95
C PHE A 429 31.66 -6.06 4.98
N ASN A 430 32.03 -5.52 6.13
CA ASN A 430 32.49 -6.32 7.26
C ASN A 430 31.77 -5.82 8.52
N ILE A 431 31.10 -6.74 9.20
CA ILE A 431 30.43 -6.53 10.47
C ILE A 431 30.94 -7.63 11.40
N ASP A 432 31.34 -7.26 12.62
CA ASP A 432 31.70 -8.26 13.62
C ASP A 432 30.44 -9.05 14.00
N LEU A 433 30.37 -10.30 13.53
CA LEU A 433 29.24 -11.18 13.76
C LEU A 433 29.28 -11.84 15.13
N LYS A 434 30.42 -11.82 15.82
CA LYS A 434 30.60 -12.55 17.08
C LYS A 434 29.53 -12.19 18.13
N PRO A 435 29.20 -10.90 18.39
CA PRO A 435 28.14 -10.56 19.34
C PRO A 435 26.76 -11.10 18.95
N PHE A 436 26.46 -11.18 17.65
CA PHE A 436 25.18 -11.70 17.16
C PHE A 436 25.14 -13.23 17.29
N GLU A 437 26.23 -13.91 16.95
CA GLU A 437 26.38 -15.36 17.09
C GLU A 437 26.28 -15.79 18.57
N ASP A 438 26.99 -15.09 19.46
CA ASP A 438 26.92 -15.30 20.91
C ASP A 438 25.47 -15.10 21.42
N ARG A 439 24.75 -14.10 20.88
CA ARG A 439 23.33 -13.87 21.23
C ARG A 439 22.40 -14.98 20.78
N VAL A 440 22.65 -15.60 19.61
CA VAL A 440 21.89 -16.77 19.13
C VAL A 440 22.14 -17.99 20.03
N LEU A 441 23.38 -18.22 20.44
CA LEU A 441 23.72 -19.29 21.37
C LEU A 441 23.05 -19.09 22.73
N LEU A 442 23.01 -17.85 23.22
CA LEU A 442 22.29 -17.51 24.45
C LEU A 442 20.78 -17.75 24.31
N ALA A 443 20.18 -17.39 23.17
CA ALA A 443 18.75 -17.63 22.91
C ALA A 443 18.41 -19.12 22.99
N LEU A 444 19.24 -19.97 22.36
CA LEU A 444 19.10 -21.42 22.42
C LEU A 444 19.20 -21.97 23.85
N LYS A 445 20.17 -21.48 24.63
CA LYS A 445 20.32 -21.87 26.03
C LYS A 445 19.08 -21.54 26.87
N ASN A 446 18.40 -20.43 26.54
CA ASN A 446 17.23 -19.96 27.27
C ASN A 446 15.90 -20.62 26.82
N GLU A 447 15.89 -21.34 25.69
CA GLU A 447 14.68 -21.81 25.02
C GLU A 447 13.74 -22.59 25.96
N ALA A 448 14.26 -23.60 26.67
CA ALA A 448 13.45 -24.46 27.52
C ALA A 448 12.71 -23.65 28.61
N GLY A 449 13.42 -22.78 29.33
CA GLY A 449 12.83 -21.94 30.38
C GLY A 449 11.86 -20.88 29.84
N ASN A 450 12.14 -20.36 28.64
CA ASN A 450 11.27 -19.39 27.97
C ASN A 450 9.97 -20.02 27.47
N GLN A 451 10.02 -21.23 26.92
CA GLN A 451 8.83 -21.95 26.47
C GLN A 451 7.88 -22.28 27.64
N GLU A 452 8.40 -22.62 28.81
CA GLU A 452 7.58 -22.82 30.02
C GLU A 452 6.88 -21.55 30.47
N LYS A 453 7.59 -20.43 30.52
CA LYS A 453 7.01 -19.11 30.87
C LYS A 453 5.95 -18.69 29.85
N PHE A 454 6.21 -18.91 28.57
CA PHE A 454 5.29 -18.54 27.50
C PHE A 454 3.98 -19.34 27.56
N LYS A 455 4.03 -20.64 27.88
CA LYS A 455 2.82 -21.47 28.08
C LYS A 455 1.97 -21.04 29.26
N LYS A 456 2.55 -20.48 30.32
CA LYS A 456 1.83 -20.02 31.53
C LYS A 456 1.13 -18.67 31.35
N ASN A 457 1.52 -17.89 30.34
CA ASN A 457 0.99 -16.55 30.06
C ASN A 457 -0.02 -16.51 28.89
N LYS A 458 -0.34 -17.69 28.31
CA LYS A 458 -1.50 -17.90 27.43
C LYS A 458 -2.62 -18.52 28.25
#